data_AF-A0A1B6GKF6-F1
#
_entry.id   AF-A0A1B6GKF6-F1
#
_cell.length_a   1.000
_cell.length_b   1.000
_cell.length_c   1.000
_cell.angle_alpha   90.00
_cell.angle_beta   90.00
_cell.angle_gamma   90.00
#
_symmetry.space_group_name_H-M   'P 1'
#
loop_
_entity.id
_entity.type
_entity.pdbx_description
1 polymer ?
#
loop_
_entity_poly.entity_id
_entity_poly.type
_entity_poly.pdbx_seq_one_letter_code
_entity_poly.pdbx_strand_id
1 'polypeptide(L)'
;NAPLYAPSSDSQWRKQLSVSHAANLWHKLGAPKDKLIIGMPTYGRSFTISDLSRSKVNSPASGGGKAGEYTKESGFLAYYEICELLYNGATYMYDDEMKVPYAVRDDQ
;
A
#
# COMPACT_ATOMS: atom_id res chain seq x y z
N ASN A 1 1.75 0.07 0.07
CA ASN A 1 2.50 -0.43 -1.11
C ASN A 1 3.05 0.73 -1.94
N ALA A 2 2.20 1.52 -2.61
CA ALA A 2 2.63 2.64 -3.45
C ALA A 2 1.68 3.85 -3.34
N PRO A 3 1.65 4.57 -2.20
CA PRO A 3 0.81 5.75 -2.04
C PRO A 3 1.29 6.89 -2.96
N LEU A 4 0.36 7.58 -3.64
CA LEU A 4 0.71 8.71 -4.51
C LEU A 4 1.28 9.87 -3.67
N TYR A 5 0.62 10.15 -2.54
CA TYR A 5 1.05 11.10 -1.52
C TYR A 5 1.10 10.42 -0.14
N ALA A 6 1.96 10.90 0.76
CA ALA A 6 2.00 10.37 2.12
C ALA A 6 0.81 10.86 2.94
N PRO A 7 0.23 10.03 3.83
CA PRO A 7 -0.88 10.44 4.68
C PRO A 7 -0.42 11.44 5.76
N SER A 8 -1.34 12.25 6.26
CA SER A 8 -1.13 13.26 7.30
C SER A 8 -0.63 12.67 8.62
N SER A 9 -1.01 11.42 8.90
CA SER A 9 -0.57 10.64 10.07
C SER A 9 0.90 10.19 10.02
N ASP A 10 1.60 10.40 8.89
CA ASP A 10 3.03 10.11 8.80
C ASP A 10 3.88 11.11 9.58
N SER A 11 4.95 10.60 10.22
CA SER A 11 6.03 11.45 10.73
C SER A 11 6.68 12.23 9.59
N GLN A 12 7.33 13.36 9.91
CA GLN A 12 8.00 14.18 8.89
C GLN A 12 9.01 13.39 8.07
N TRP A 13 9.69 12.43 8.70
CA TRP A 13 10.60 11.54 7.99
C TRP A 13 9.85 10.63 7.00
N ARG A 14 8.77 9.97 7.42
CA ARG A 14 8.01 9.04 6.58
C ARG A 14 7.24 9.72 5.45
N LYS A 15 6.93 11.02 5.55
CA LYS A 15 6.30 11.79 4.46
C LYS A 15 7.08 11.77 3.14
N GLN A 16 8.37 11.44 3.19
CA GLN A 16 9.21 11.24 2.01
C GLN A 16 8.88 9.94 1.24
N LEU A 17 8.20 8.97 1.87
CA LEU A 17 7.90 7.64 1.32
C LEU A 17 6.61 7.64 0.48
N SER A 18 6.58 8.45 -0.58
CA SER A 18 5.48 8.49 -1.54
C SER A 18 5.98 8.57 -2.97
N VAL A 19 5.14 8.15 -3.93
CA VAL A 19 5.47 8.20 -5.37
C VAL A 19 5.78 9.64 -5.80
N SER A 20 4.95 10.59 -5.39
CA SER A 20 5.14 12.01 -5.72
C SER A 20 6.46 12.55 -5.18
N HIS A 21 6.81 12.26 -3.92
CA HIS A 21 8.08 12.72 -3.36
C HIS A 21 9.27 12.09 -4.07
N ALA A 22 9.25 10.77 -4.29
CA ALA A 22 10.35 10.05 -4.94
C ALA A 22 10.58 10.51 -6.39
N ALA A 23 9.51 10.69 -7.19
CA ALA A 23 9.62 11.16 -8.57
C ALA A 23 10.19 12.59 -8.63
N ASN A 24 9.71 13.49 -7.74
CA ASN A 24 10.23 14.85 -7.66
C ASN A 24 11.69 14.89 -7.15
N LEU A 25 12.09 13.97 -6.27
CA LEU A 25 13.47 13.85 -5.80
C LEU A 25 14.41 13.48 -6.94
N TRP A 26 14.08 12.46 -7.74
CA TRP A 26 14.87 12.11 -8.92
C TRP A 26 15.02 13.28 -9.89
N HIS A 27 13.92 13.99 -10.14
CA HIS A 27 13.96 15.19 -10.97
C HIS A 27 14.87 16.27 -10.38
N LYS A 28 14.76 16.54 -9.07
CA LYS A 28 15.61 17.50 -8.35
C LYS A 28 17.10 17.14 -8.42
N LEU A 29 17.43 15.85 -8.48
CA LEU A 29 18.79 15.34 -8.63
C LEU A 29 19.29 15.34 -10.10
N GLY A 30 18.52 15.89 -11.04
CA GLY A 30 18.94 16.12 -12.42
C GLY A 30 18.33 15.19 -13.45
N ALA A 31 17.42 14.28 -13.07
CA ALA A 31 16.72 13.45 -14.05
C ALA A 31 15.71 14.27 -14.87
N PRO A 32 15.77 14.26 -16.21
CA PRO A 32 14.73 14.87 -17.06
C PRO A 32 13.39 14.18 -16.86
N LYS A 33 12.29 14.95 -16.77
CA LYS A 33 10.96 14.42 -16.46
C LYS A 33 10.45 13.43 -17.51
N ASP A 34 10.74 13.69 -18.77
CA ASP A 34 10.39 12.87 -19.93
C ASP A 34 11.12 11.52 -19.96
N LYS A 35 12.18 11.35 -19.15
CA LYS A 35 12.91 10.09 -18.97
C LYS A 35 12.50 9.32 -17.72
N LEU A 36 11.63 9.87 -16.87
CA LEU A 36 11.16 9.20 -15.66
C LEU A 36 9.93 8.35 -15.96
N ILE A 37 10.11 7.04 -15.93
CA ILE A 37 9.01 6.06 -16.04
C ILE A 37 8.57 5.67 -14.63
N ILE A 38 7.32 6.00 -14.28
CA ILE A 38 6.79 5.76 -12.94
C ILE A 38 6.29 4.32 -12.85
N GLY A 39 6.87 3.55 -11.92
CA GLY A 39 6.47 2.17 -11.67
C GLY A 39 5.05 2.09 -11.08
N MET A 40 4.26 1.15 -11.58
CA MET A 40 2.89 0.89 -11.10
C MET A 40 2.78 -0.58 -10.69
N PRO A 41 2.53 -0.88 -9.40
CA PRO A 41 2.48 -2.26 -8.94
C PRO A 41 1.12 -2.90 -9.26
N THR A 42 1.14 -4.07 -9.88
CA THR A 42 -0.02 -4.97 -10.05
C THR A 42 -0.13 -5.96 -8.88
N TYR A 43 0.23 -5.51 -7.69
CA TYR A 43 0.25 -6.28 -6.45
C TYR A 43 0.03 -5.37 -5.23
N GLY A 44 -0.29 -5.96 -4.09
CA GLY A 44 -0.38 -5.31 -2.78
C GLY A 44 0.64 -5.88 -1.79
N ARG A 45 0.91 -5.11 -0.74
CA ARG A 45 1.60 -5.58 0.46
C ARG A 45 0.57 -5.70 1.58
N SER A 46 0.55 -6.85 2.26
CA SER A 46 -0.45 -7.19 3.27
C SER A 46 0.16 -7.28 4.67
N PHE A 47 -0.66 -7.15 5.70
CA PHE A 47 -0.27 -7.19 7.10
C PHE A 47 -1.28 -8.00 7.90
N THR A 48 -0.85 -8.58 9.02
CA THR A 48 -1.77 -9.08 10.04
C THR A 48 -1.91 -8.01 11.12
N ILE A 49 -3.10 -7.41 11.31
CA ILE A 49 -3.31 -6.35 12.31
C ILE A 49 -3.35 -6.93 13.73
N SER A 50 -2.76 -6.21 14.70
CA SER A 50 -2.70 -6.67 16.10
C SER A 50 -3.94 -6.33 16.92
N ASP A 51 -4.76 -5.39 16.43
CA ASP A 51 -5.95 -4.88 17.11
C ASP A 51 -7.06 -4.68 16.09
N LEU A 52 -8.08 -5.55 16.13
CA LEU A 52 -9.21 -5.55 15.18
C LEU A 52 -10.05 -4.27 15.23
N SER A 53 -9.96 -3.47 16.30
CA SER A 53 -10.62 -2.17 16.37
C SER A 53 -9.89 -1.09 15.56
N ARG A 54 -8.67 -1.39 15.08
CA ARG A 54 -7.77 -0.47 14.37
C ARG A 54 -7.37 -1.05 13.01
N SER A 55 -8.17 -0.76 11.99
CA SER A 55 -7.98 -1.22 10.60
C SER A 55 -7.58 -0.11 9.62
N LYS A 56 -7.29 1.10 10.11
CA LYS A 56 -6.84 2.22 9.27
C LYS A 56 -5.36 2.11 8.93
N VAL A 57 -4.92 2.87 7.94
CA VAL A 57 -3.50 3.07 7.62
C VAL A 57 -2.72 3.48 8.88
N ASN A 58 -1.49 2.98 9.04
CA ASN A 58 -0.65 3.15 10.23
C ASN A 58 -1.17 2.46 11.51
N SER A 59 -2.14 1.54 11.40
CA SER A 59 -2.51 0.69 12.54
C SER A 59 -1.41 -0.34 12.88
N PRO A 60 -1.31 -0.79 14.15
CA PRO A 60 -0.30 -1.75 14.56
C PRO A 60 -0.51 -3.10 13.88
N ALA A 61 0.58 -3.69 13.40
CA ALA A 61 0.59 -5.02 12.80
C ALA A 61 1.53 -5.95 13.58
N SER A 62 1.18 -7.23 13.63
CA SER A 62 1.98 -8.30 14.25
C SER A 62 2.96 -8.92 13.26
N GLY A 63 2.74 -8.72 11.96
CA GLY A 63 3.61 -9.21 10.90
C GLY A 63 3.02 -8.99 9.51
N GLY A 64 3.61 -9.67 8.52
CA GLY A 64 3.06 -9.73 7.17
C GLY A 64 1.70 -10.43 7.15
N GLY A 65 0.89 -10.13 6.14
CA GLY A 65 -0.35 -10.86 5.89
C GLY A 65 -0.09 -12.32 5.52
N LYS A 66 -1.12 -13.15 5.62
CA LYS A 66 -1.09 -14.55 5.20
C LYS A 66 -0.70 -14.62 3.71
N ALA A 67 0.09 -15.64 3.37
CA ALA A 67 0.51 -15.86 1.99
C ALA A 67 -0.72 -16.14 1.11
N GLY A 68 -0.76 -15.53 -0.07
CA GLY A 68 -1.79 -15.81 -1.07
C GLY A 68 -1.73 -17.25 -1.59
N GLU A 69 -2.86 -17.75 -2.10
CA GLU A 69 -2.99 -19.12 -2.62
C GLU A 69 -2.02 -19.38 -3.78
N TYR A 70 -1.82 -18.38 -4.65
CA TYR A 70 -1.04 -18.51 -5.88
C TYR A 70 0.38 -17.98 -5.71
N THR A 71 0.53 -16.81 -5.08
CA THR A 71 1.84 -16.15 -4.94
C THR A 71 2.70 -16.74 -3.82
N LYS A 72 2.07 -17.33 -2.79
CA LYS A 72 2.72 -18.08 -1.71
C LYS A 72 3.82 -17.31 -0.95
N GLU A 73 3.74 -15.98 -0.94
CA GLU A 73 4.64 -15.10 -0.18
C GLU A 73 3.86 -14.35 0.90
N SER A 74 4.27 -14.49 2.16
CA SER A 74 3.65 -13.72 3.26
C SER A 74 3.93 -12.23 3.09
N GLY A 75 2.90 -11.41 3.34
CA GLY A 75 2.97 -9.96 3.16
C GLY A 75 2.86 -9.50 1.70
N PHE A 76 2.49 -10.39 0.77
CA PHE A 76 2.34 -10.10 -0.64
C PHE A 76 1.06 -10.74 -1.20
N LEU A 77 0.36 -10.01 -2.07
CA LEU A 77 -0.76 -10.53 -2.85
C LEU A 77 -0.72 -9.95 -4.26
N ALA A 78 -0.91 -10.76 -5.28
CA ALA A 78 -1.15 -10.28 -6.63
C ALA A 78 -2.50 -9.54 -6.73
N TYR A 79 -2.66 -8.68 -7.74
CA TYR A 79 -3.91 -7.94 -7.91
C TYR A 79 -5.14 -8.85 -8.01
N TYR A 80 -5.03 -9.99 -8.70
CA TYR A 80 -6.15 -10.93 -8.82
C TYR A 80 -6.50 -11.62 -7.48
N GLU A 81 -5.52 -11.88 -6.61
CA GLU A 81 -5.77 -12.38 -5.25
C GLU A 81 -6.51 -11.35 -4.40
N ILE A 82 -6.21 -10.05 -4.59
CA ILE A 82 -6.96 -8.96 -3.95
C ILE A 82 -8.39 -8.88 -4.50
N CYS A 83 -8.60 -9.09 -5.80
CA CYS A 83 -9.93 -9.17 -6.38
C CYS A 83 -10.76 -10.31 -5.78
N GLU A 84 -10.18 -11.51 -5.64
CA GLU A 84 -10.83 -12.64 -4.97
C GLU A 84 -11.15 -12.33 -3.50
N LEU A 85 -10.23 -11.67 -2.78
CA LEU A 85 -10.44 -11.25 -1.40
C LEU A 85 -11.67 -10.32 -1.28
N LEU A 86 -11.78 -9.34 -2.19
CA LEU A 86 -12.92 -8.41 -2.26
C LEU A 86 -14.22 -9.12 -2.66
N TYR A 87 -14.19 -10.02 -3.65
CA TYR A 87 -15.35 -10.82 -4.05
C TYR A 87 -15.88 -11.69 -2.90
N ASN A 88 -14.97 -12.15 -2.04
CA ASN A 88 -15.27 -12.97 -0.87
C ASN A 88 -15.54 -12.16 0.41
N GLY A 89 -15.94 -10.88 0.28
CA GLY A 89 -16.50 -10.10 1.39
C GLY A 89 -15.53 -9.20 2.14
N ALA A 90 -14.31 -8.99 1.64
CA ALA A 90 -13.42 -7.98 2.22
C ALA A 90 -13.94 -6.57 2.00
N THR A 91 -13.70 -5.71 2.99
CA THR A 91 -14.12 -4.30 2.94
C THR A 91 -13.12 -3.49 2.14
N TYR A 92 -13.59 -2.83 1.07
CA TYR A 92 -12.82 -1.87 0.30
C TYR A 92 -12.82 -0.49 0.99
N MET A 93 -11.65 0.10 1.16
CA MET A 93 -11.50 1.45 1.69
C MET A 93 -10.63 2.28 0.73
N TYR A 94 -11.09 3.49 0.40
CA TYR A 94 -10.31 4.44 -0.37
C TYR A 94 -9.75 5.52 0.55
N ASP A 95 -8.42 5.71 0.52
CA ASP A 95 -7.76 6.80 1.23
C ASP A 95 -7.55 7.99 0.30
N ASP A 96 -8.28 9.07 0.56
CA ASP A 96 -8.25 10.26 -0.30
C ASP A 96 -6.99 11.13 -0.10
N GLU A 97 -6.27 11.01 1.01
CA GLU A 97 -4.98 11.69 1.15
C GLU A 97 -3.93 11.01 0.27
N MET A 98 -3.88 9.68 0.32
CA MET A 98 -2.88 8.90 -0.42
C MET A 98 -3.24 8.61 -1.87
N LYS A 99 -4.52 8.82 -2.24
CA LYS A 99 -5.12 8.49 -3.56
C LYS A 99 -5.00 7.00 -3.94
N VAL A 100 -5.07 6.12 -2.95
CA VAL A 100 -4.97 4.66 -3.15
C VAL A 100 -5.99 3.92 -2.28
N PRO A 101 -6.43 2.73 -2.72
CA PRO A 101 -7.23 1.87 -1.88
C PRO A 101 -6.39 0.98 -0.96
N TYR A 102 -7.05 0.45 0.07
CA TYR A 102 -6.66 -0.75 0.81
C TYR A 102 -7.92 -1.59 1.08
N ALA A 103 -7.72 -2.86 1.40
CA ALA A 103 -8.81 -3.79 1.73
C ALA A 103 -8.57 -4.38 3.11
N VAL A 104 -9.65 -4.70 3.83
CA VAL A 104 -9.58 -5.30 5.17
C VAL A 104 -10.52 -6.50 5.23
N ARG A 105 -10.03 -7.63 5.74
CA ARG A 105 -10.83 -8.82 6.04
C ARG A 105 -10.33 -9.44 7.34
N ASP A 106 -11.16 -9.36 8.38
CA ASP A 106 -10.80 -9.82 9.73
C ASP A 106 -9.50 -9.16 10.21
N ASP A 107 -8.44 -9.95 10.40
CA ASP A 107 -7.11 -9.49 10.78
C ASP A 107 -6.17 -9.20 9.60
N GLN A 108 -6.66 -9.22 8.36
CA GLN A 108 -5.88 -9.05 7.11
C GLN A 108 -6.19 -7.75 6.38
#